data_AF-A0A653WXJ3-F1
#
_entry.id   AF-A0A653WXJ3-F1
#
_cell.length_a   1.000
_cell.length_b   1.000
_cell.length_c   1.000
_cell.angle_alpha   90.00
_cell.angle_beta   90.00
_cell.angle_gamma   90.00
#
_symmetry.space_group_name_H-M   'P 1'
#
loop_
_entity.id
_entity.type
_entity.pdbx_description
1 polymer ?
#
loop_
_entity_poly.entity_id
_entity_poly.type
_entity_poly.pdbx_seq_one_letter_code
_entity_poly.pdbx_strand_id
1 'polypeptide(L)'
;MELSPKVKAQIDTILKVDRLTKWGVGIIGIGLVVSFLIYASYWTLSDGVVTGTLYAVLAAILTGIFIQYRMWLRFVKHQTARNLLSFKMIAHTLALTGVGIYGLFYFTSEATSTQSFRMFLLSQLTFFGIEYLAKRFDRVIQSYDENYLTDQDLKEIREVREYEKEQRREQT
;
A
#
# COMPACT_ATOMS: atom_id res chain seq x y z
N MET A 1 9.19 -28.92 -9.35
CA MET A 1 10.51 -28.54 -8.80
C MET A 1 10.36 -28.32 -7.31
N GLU A 2 11.07 -29.07 -6.48
CA GLU A 2 11.05 -28.85 -5.03
C GLU A 2 11.70 -27.50 -4.72
N LEU A 3 10.88 -26.51 -4.38
CA LEU A 3 11.36 -25.21 -3.90
C LEU A 3 12.21 -25.44 -2.65
N SER A 4 13.48 -25.03 -2.71
CA SER A 4 14.40 -25.08 -1.57
C SER A 4 13.74 -24.50 -0.31
N PRO A 5 13.93 -25.11 0.87
CA PRO A 5 13.27 -24.68 2.11
C PRO A 5 13.50 -23.20 2.45
N LYS A 6 14.64 -22.63 2.03
CA LYS A 6 14.91 -21.19 2.14
C LYS A 6 13.96 -20.35 1.28
N VAL A 7 13.74 -20.72 0.03
CA VAL A 7 12.84 -20.01 -0.89
C VAL A 7 11.39 -20.12 -0.41
N LYS A 8 11.00 -21.29 0.11
CA LYS A 8 9.66 -21.50 0.68
C LYS A 8 9.38 -20.59 1.89
N ALA A 9 10.32 -20.54 2.85
CA ALA A 9 10.21 -19.66 4.02
C ALA A 9 10.22 -18.16 3.65
N GLN A 10 10.93 -17.80 2.58
CA GLN A 10 10.96 -16.45 2.04
C GLN A 10 9.62 -16.03 1.45
N ILE A 11 9.02 -16.88 0.61
CA ILE A 11 7.68 -16.64 0.04
C ILE A 11 6.62 -16.60 1.15
N ASP A 12 6.74 -17.44 2.19
CA ASP A 12 5.86 -17.38 3.37
C ASP A 12 5.93 -16.04 4.10
N THR A 13 7.12 -15.46 4.20
CA THR A 13 7.32 -14.15 4.81
C THR A 13 6.66 -13.07 3.98
N ILE A 14 6.84 -13.10 2.64
CA ILE A 14 6.21 -12.14 1.72
C ILE A 14 4.69 -12.22 1.81
N LEU A 15 4.11 -13.42 1.77
CA LEU A 15 2.66 -13.62 1.86
C LEU A 15 2.06 -13.17 3.20
N LYS A 16 2.79 -13.37 4.32
CA LYS A 16 2.35 -12.91 5.64
C LYS A 16 2.34 -11.39 5.74
N VAL A 17 3.39 -10.74 5.26
CA VAL A 17 3.47 -9.28 5.26
C VAL A 17 2.46 -8.69 4.29
N ASP A 18 2.32 -9.23 3.08
CA ASP A 18 1.29 -8.80 2.11
C ASP A 18 -0.12 -8.86 2.71
N ARG A 19 -0.44 -9.95 3.42
CA ARG A 19 -1.72 -10.08 4.13
C ARG A 19 -1.85 -9.01 5.22
N LEU A 20 -0.84 -8.81 6.06
CA LEU A 20 -0.87 -7.79 7.12
C LEU A 20 -1.03 -6.37 6.55
N THR A 21 -0.31 -6.05 5.47
CA THR A 21 -0.38 -4.73 4.83
C THR A 21 -1.74 -4.52 4.17
N LYS A 22 -2.30 -5.51 3.45
CA LYS A 22 -3.63 -5.41 2.84
C LYS A 22 -4.75 -5.31 3.87
N TRP A 23 -4.69 -6.08 4.96
CA TRP A 23 -5.63 -5.97 6.07
C TRP A 23 -5.49 -4.64 6.81
N GLY A 24 -4.26 -4.18 7.05
CA GLY A 24 -3.98 -2.89 7.67
C GLY A 24 -4.52 -1.73 6.85
N VAL A 25 -4.26 -1.70 5.54
CA VAL A 25 -4.81 -0.69 4.62
C VAL A 25 -6.35 -0.76 4.57
N GLY A 26 -6.93 -1.96 4.59
CA GLY A 26 -8.39 -2.14 4.64
C GLY A 26 -9.01 -1.59 5.93
N ILE A 27 -8.44 -1.89 7.08
CA ILE A 27 -8.90 -1.38 8.40
C ILE A 27 -8.75 0.14 8.46
N ILE A 28 -7.62 0.67 7.97
CA ILE A 28 -7.37 2.11 7.91
C ILE A 28 -8.35 2.80 6.95
N GLY A 29 -8.62 2.21 5.79
CA GLY A 29 -9.57 2.74 4.81
C GLY A 29 -11.00 2.76 5.33
N ILE A 30 -11.46 1.66 5.93
CA ILE A 30 -12.78 1.59 6.58
C ILE A 30 -12.83 2.57 7.76
N GLY A 31 -11.77 2.65 8.55
CA GLY A 31 -11.66 3.59 9.66
C GLY A 31 -11.76 5.05 9.20
N LEU A 32 -11.15 5.39 8.05
CA LEU A 32 -11.28 6.70 7.42
C LEU A 32 -12.71 6.99 6.98
N VAL A 33 -13.37 6.05 6.30
CA VAL A 33 -14.76 6.20 5.86
C VAL A 33 -15.70 6.34 7.06
N VAL A 34 -15.53 5.53 8.09
CA VAL A 34 -16.31 5.62 9.34
C VAL A 34 -16.03 6.94 10.06
N SER A 35 -14.77 7.37 10.15
CA SER A 35 -14.41 8.68 10.72
C SER A 35 -15.03 9.84 9.93
N PHE A 36 -15.10 9.70 8.61
CA PHE A 36 -15.71 10.68 7.72
C PHE A 36 -17.24 10.73 7.87
N LEU A 37 -17.86 9.57 8.01
CA LEU A 37 -19.29 9.45 8.28
C LEU A 37 -19.63 9.95 9.69
N ILE A 38 -18.77 9.72 10.68
CA ILE A 38 -18.90 10.29 12.03
C ILE A 38 -18.81 11.82 11.96
N TYR A 39 -17.79 12.36 11.30
CA TYR A 39 -17.62 13.81 11.05
C TYR A 39 -18.84 14.42 10.35
N ALA A 40 -19.38 13.74 9.33
CA ALA A 40 -20.57 14.17 8.61
C ALA A 40 -21.87 14.01 9.40
N SER A 41 -21.93 13.09 10.37
CA SER A 41 -23.16 12.74 11.10
C SER A 41 -23.43 13.58 12.35
N TYR A 42 -22.43 13.95 13.16
CA TYR A 42 -22.66 14.72 14.40
C TYR A 42 -21.46 15.58 14.86
N TRP A 43 -21.76 16.88 15.11
CA TRP A 43 -21.22 17.86 16.08
C TRP A 43 -19.69 17.97 16.32
N THR A 44 -19.14 19.14 15.95
CA THR A 44 -17.99 19.85 16.55
C THR A 44 -16.88 18.98 17.19
N LEU A 45 -16.38 17.97 16.49
CA LEU A 45 -15.08 17.41 16.84
C LEU A 45 -14.04 18.52 16.69
N SER A 46 -13.19 18.71 17.69
CA SER A 46 -12.16 19.76 17.61
C SER A 46 -11.21 19.46 16.45
N ASP A 47 -10.77 20.52 15.75
CA ASP A 47 -9.86 20.39 14.62
C ASP A 47 -8.59 19.60 14.96
N GLY A 48 -8.15 19.66 16.23
CA GLY A 48 -7.03 18.89 16.75
C GLY A 48 -7.25 17.37 16.71
N VAL A 49 -8.47 16.88 17.00
CA VAL A 49 -8.79 15.44 16.95
C VAL A 49 -8.85 14.94 15.51
N VAL A 50 -9.44 15.73 14.61
CA VAL A 50 -9.50 15.41 13.17
C VAL A 50 -8.10 15.38 12.58
N THR A 51 -7.31 16.42 12.83
CA THR A 51 -5.91 16.53 12.39
C THR A 51 -5.07 15.38 12.93
N GLY A 52 -5.15 15.08 14.22
CA GLY A 52 -4.42 13.98 14.86
C GLY A 52 -4.75 12.62 14.26
N THR A 53 -6.03 12.38 13.96
CA THR A 53 -6.48 11.13 13.33
C THR A 53 -5.96 11.00 11.89
N LEU A 54 -6.03 12.08 11.09
CA LEU A 54 -5.50 12.10 9.72
C LEU A 54 -3.98 11.86 9.70
N TYR A 55 -3.23 12.45 10.63
CA TYR A 55 -1.80 12.19 10.78
C TYR A 55 -1.50 10.74 11.18
N ALA A 56 -2.24 10.19 12.15
CA ALA A 56 -2.08 8.80 12.58
C ALA A 56 -2.32 7.82 11.42
N VAL A 57 -3.36 8.07 10.63
CA VAL A 57 -3.67 7.29 9.43
C VAL A 57 -2.56 7.40 8.39
N LEU A 58 -2.11 8.62 8.07
CA LEU A 58 -1.03 8.83 7.11
C LEU A 58 0.27 8.13 7.56
N ALA A 59 0.62 8.25 8.84
CA ALA A 59 1.79 7.59 9.42
C ALA A 59 1.69 6.06 9.34
N ALA A 60 0.52 5.49 9.60
CA ALA A 60 0.29 4.05 9.48
C ALA A 60 0.44 3.55 8.03
N ILE A 61 -0.10 4.28 7.06
CA ILE A 61 0.05 3.93 5.62
C ILE A 61 1.52 4.03 5.19
N LEU A 62 2.21 5.12 5.54
CA LEU A 62 3.63 5.31 5.24
C LEU A 62 4.50 4.19 5.86
N THR A 63 4.19 3.80 7.10
CA THR A 63 4.87 2.69 7.78
C THR A 63 4.66 1.37 7.02
N GLY A 64 3.45 1.10 6.55
CA GLY A 64 3.13 -0.07 5.72
C GLY A 64 3.96 -0.11 4.43
N ILE A 65 4.00 1.01 3.69
CA ILE A 65 4.78 1.15 2.45
C ILE A 65 6.27 0.90 2.73
N PHE A 66 6.80 1.48 3.82
CA PHE A 66 8.21 1.35 4.16
C PHE A 66 8.58 -0.09 4.56
N ILE A 67 7.71 -0.78 5.29
CA ILE A 67 7.89 -2.20 5.63
C ILE A 67 7.91 -3.05 4.35
N GLN A 68 6.96 -2.83 3.44
CA GLN A 68 6.89 -3.56 2.17
C GLN A 68 8.12 -3.32 1.31
N TYR A 69 8.60 -2.07 1.23
CA TYR A 69 9.82 -1.72 0.53
C TYR A 69 11.06 -2.40 1.14
N ARG A 70 11.24 -2.32 2.47
CA ARG A 70 12.37 -2.96 3.16
C ARG A 70 12.37 -4.47 2.97
N MET A 71 11.19 -5.07 2.94
CA MET A 71 11.04 -6.49 2.64
C MET A 71 11.51 -6.79 1.22
N TRP A 72 11.04 -6.07 0.20
CA TRP A 72 11.47 -6.26 -1.19
C TRP A 72 12.97 -6.06 -1.40
N LEU A 73 13.58 -5.07 -0.74
CA LEU A 73 15.02 -4.85 -0.78
C LEU A 73 15.86 -6.06 -0.30
N ARG A 74 15.30 -6.93 0.55
CA ARG A 74 15.99 -8.15 0.99
C ARG A 74 16.00 -9.24 -0.09
N PHE A 75 15.10 -9.15 -1.06
CA PHE A 75 14.90 -10.16 -2.11
C PHE A 75 15.53 -9.78 -3.43
N VAL A 76 15.38 -8.51 -3.82
CA VAL A 76 15.94 -7.99 -5.06
C VAL A 76 17.45 -7.85 -4.90
N LYS A 77 18.20 -8.67 -5.63
CA LYS A 77 19.67 -8.69 -5.61
C LYS A 77 20.26 -7.86 -6.73
N HIS A 78 19.56 -7.74 -7.87
CA HIS A 78 20.04 -6.97 -9.01
C HIS A 78 20.00 -5.46 -8.73
N GLN A 79 21.13 -4.76 -8.92
CA GLN A 79 21.25 -3.35 -8.53
C GLN A 79 20.27 -2.44 -9.30
N THR A 80 20.07 -2.67 -10.60
CA THR A 80 19.10 -1.90 -11.40
C THR A 80 17.67 -2.06 -10.88
N ALA A 81 17.27 -3.30 -10.54
CA ALA A 81 15.96 -3.57 -9.96
C ALA A 81 15.79 -2.91 -8.59
N ARG A 82 16.84 -2.87 -7.76
CA ARG A 82 16.84 -2.14 -6.47
C ARG A 82 16.68 -0.63 -6.65
N ASN A 83 17.35 -0.04 -7.64
CA ASN A 83 17.21 1.38 -7.95
C ASN A 83 15.79 1.70 -8.45
N LEU A 84 15.23 0.87 -9.32
CA LEU A 84 13.85 1.01 -9.80
C LEU A 84 12.82 0.85 -8.65
N LEU A 85 13.04 -0.11 -7.75
CA LEU A 85 12.22 -0.30 -6.56
C LEU A 85 12.30 0.93 -5.63
N SER A 86 13.49 1.51 -5.47
CA SER A 86 13.70 2.73 -4.68
C SER A 86 12.96 3.92 -5.31
N PHE A 87 13.05 4.06 -6.64
CA PHE A 87 12.34 5.10 -7.38
C PHE A 87 10.82 4.95 -7.24
N LYS A 88 10.29 3.72 -7.38
CA LYS A 88 8.88 3.41 -7.14
C LYS A 88 8.45 3.85 -5.74
N MET A 89 9.23 3.51 -4.72
CA MET A 89 8.95 3.89 -3.33
C MET A 89 8.95 5.41 -3.12
N ILE A 90 9.92 6.14 -3.69
CA ILE A 90 10.00 7.61 -3.60
C ILE A 90 8.80 8.26 -4.28
N ALA A 91 8.49 7.86 -5.51
CA ALA A 91 7.36 8.40 -6.28
C ALA A 91 6.04 8.18 -5.53
N HIS A 92 5.85 6.98 -4.98
CA HIS A 92 4.65 6.62 -4.25
C HIS A 92 4.52 7.39 -2.92
N THR A 93 5.64 7.57 -2.20
CA THR A 93 5.69 8.37 -0.96
C THR A 93 5.40 9.85 -1.22
N LEU A 94 5.98 10.43 -2.28
CA LEU A 94 5.71 11.82 -2.68
C LEU A 94 4.24 12.03 -3.02
N ALA A 95 3.66 11.12 -3.80
CA ALA A 95 2.26 11.16 -4.18
C ALA A 95 1.33 11.10 -2.96
N LEU A 96 1.57 10.16 -2.04
CA LEU A 96 0.79 10.00 -0.82
C LEU A 96 0.94 11.19 0.12
N THR A 97 2.15 11.75 0.22
CA THR A 97 2.41 12.96 1.01
C THR A 97 1.63 14.16 0.46
N GLY A 98 1.59 14.31 -0.87
CA GLY A 98 0.75 15.32 -1.53
C GLY A 98 -0.73 15.15 -1.18
N VAL A 99 -1.25 13.93 -1.28
CA VAL A 99 -2.62 13.60 -0.85
C VAL A 99 -2.86 13.98 0.62
N GLY A 100 -1.93 13.63 1.52
CA GLY A 100 -2.03 13.94 2.94
C GLY A 100 -2.04 15.44 3.22
N ILE A 101 -1.13 16.21 2.63
CA ILE A 101 -1.03 17.66 2.81
C ILE A 101 -2.30 18.36 2.28
N TYR A 102 -2.69 18.09 1.04
CA TYR A 102 -3.88 18.72 0.46
C TYR A 102 -5.18 18.25 1.12
N GLY A 103 -5.22 17.00 1.60
CA GLY A 103 -6.34 16.48 2.40
C GLY A 103 -6.47 17.23 3.72
N LEU A 104 -5.37 17.42 4.46
CA LEU A 104 -5.37 18.22 5.68
C LEU A 104 -5.88 19.65 5.41
N PHE A 105 -5.32 20.35 4.42
CA PHE A 105 -5.78 21.69 4.06
C PHE A 105 -7.27 21.74 3.72
N TYR A 106 -7.81 20.73 3.02
CA TYR A 106 -9.24 20.69 2.69
C TYR A 106 -10.12 20.45 3.92
N PHE A 107 -9.72 19.58 4.84
CA PHE A 107 -10.54 19.19 5.99
C PHE A 107 -10.40 20.08 7.22
N THR A 108 -9.32 20.86 7.34
CA THR A 108 -9.02 21.65 8.54
C THR A 108 -8.94 23.15 8.29
N SER A 109 -9.03 23.61 7.04
CA SER A 109 -9.11 25.06 6.79
C SER A 109 -10.56 25.52 6.83
N GLU A 110 -10.83 26.56 7.64
CA GLU A 110 -12.12 27.27 7.65
C GLU A 110 -12.45 27.86 6.26
N ALA A 111 -11.43 28.07 5.42
CA ALA A 111 -11.55 28.49 4.03
C ALA A 111 -11.75 27.28 3.11
N THR A 112 -12.95 26.71 3.12
CA THR A 112 -13.46 25.79 2.08
C THR A 112 -13.66 26.52 0.74
N SER A 113 -12.59 27.08 0.19
CA SER A 113 -12.59 27.66 -1.14
C SER A 113 -12.60 26.53 -2.18
N THR A 114 -13.29 26.75 -3.31
CA THR A 114 -13.30 25.80 -4.45
C THR A 114 -11.89 25.39 -4.90
N GLN A 115 -10.88 26.23 -4.63
CA GLN A 115 -9.48 25.98 -4.94
C GLN A 115 -8.85 24.86 -4.09
N SER A 116 -9.11 24.81 -2.77
CA SER A 116 -8.55 23.75 -1.91
C SER A 116 -9.12 22.38 -2.28
N PHE A 117 -10.42 22.31 -2.59
CA PHE A 117 -11.06 21.10 -3.10
C PHE A 117 -10.48 20.64 -4.45
N ARG A 118 -10.26 21.57 -5.40
CA ARG A 118 -9.64 21.24 -6.71
C ARG A 118 -8.22 20.71 -6.54
N MET A 119 -7.42 21.30 -5.65
CA MET A 119 -6.05 20.82 -5.37
C MET A 119 -6.06 19.45 -4.69
N PHE A 120 -7.02 19.19 -3.81
CA PHE A 120 -7.23 17.87 -3.24
C PHE A 120 -7.61 16.84 -4.31
N LEU A 121 -8.56 17.13 -5.21
CA LEU A 121 -8.89 16.22 -6.31
C LEU A 121 -7.71 15.99 -7.27
N LEU A 122 -6.93 17.03 -7.58
CA LEU A 122 -5.75 16.91 -8.42
C LEU A 122 -4.67 16.03 -7.77
N SER A 123 -4.50 16.13 -6.44
CA SER A 123 -3.55 15.28 -5.71
C SER A 123 -4.02 13.83 -5.67
N GLN A 124 -5.32 13.57 -5.51
CA GLN A 124 -5.90 12.22 -5.65
C GLN A 124 -5.65 11.66 -7.05
N LEU A 125 -5.93 12.44 -8.10
CA LEU A 125 -5.74 12.00 -9.49
C LEU A 125 -4.28 11.71 -9.80
N THR A 126 -3.36 12.55 -9.30
CA THR A 126 -1.92 12.34 -9.40
C THR A 126 -1.49 11.06 -8.69
N PHE A 127 -2.02 10.81 -7.48
CA PHE A 127 -1.75 9.59 -6.72
C PHE A 127 -2.22 8.33 -7.47
N PHE A 128 -3.46 8.31 -7.97
CA PHE A 128 -3.97 7.17 -8.74
C PHE A 128 -3.22 6.97 -10.06
N GLY A 129 -2.78 8.04 -10.71
CA GLY A 129 -1.93 7.97 -11.90
C GLY A 129 -0.56 7.34 -11.59
N ILE A 130 0.07 7.74 -10.48
CA ILE A 130 1.33 7.16 -10.02
C ILE A 130 1.15 5.71 -9.61
N GLU A 131 0.07 5.34 -8.93
CA GLU A 131 -0.29 3.95 -8.62
C GLU A 131 -0.43 3.08 -9.88
N TYR A 132 -1.15 3.58 -10.88
CA TYR A 132 -1.32 2.88 -12.14
C TYR A 132 0.03 2.64 -12.84
N LEU A 133 0.90 3.67 -12.87
CA LEU A 133 2.24 3.53 -13.41
C LEU A 133 3.11 2.60 -12.57
N ALA A 134 3.02 2.66 -11.25
CA ALA A 134 3.77 1.82 -10.32
C ALA A 134 3.49 0.33 -10.55
N LYS A 135 2.25 -0.05 -10.82
CA LYS A 135 1.87 -1.43 -11.20
C LYS A 135 2.47 -1.86 -12.53
N ARG A 136 2.61 -0.94 -13.49
CA ARG A 136 3.30 -1.23 -14.76
C ARG A 136 4.81 -1.36 -14.56
N PHE A 137 5.38 -0.57 -13.65
CA PHE A 137 6.79 -0.63 -13.26
C PHE A 137 7.18 -1.98 -12.64
N ASP A 138 6.25 -2.67 -11.99
CA ASP A 138 6.53 -3.98 -11.37
C ASP A 138 6.99 -5.02 -12.39
N ARG A 139 6.43 -5.02 -13.59
CA ARG A 139 6.89 -5.90 -14.67
C ARG A 139 8.27 -5.54 -15.19
N VAL A 140 8.60 -4.24 -15.20
CA VAL A 140 9.93 -3.77 -15.57
C VAL A 140 10.95 -4.20 -14.52
N ILE A 141 10.65 -4.05 -13.23
CA ILE A 141 11.51 -4.52 -12.14
C ILE A 141 11.73 -6.04 -12.24
N GLN A 142 10.67 -6.80 -12.48
CA GLN A 142 10.73 -8.26 -12.65
C GLN A 142 11.60 -8.67 -13.85
N SER A 143 11.60 -7.91 -14.95
CA SER A 143 12.47 -8.20 -16.10
C SER A 143 13.97 -8.09 -15.79
N TYR A 144 14.34 -7.35 -14.73
CA TYR A 144 15.72 -7.22 -14.26
C TYR A 144 16.06 -8.16 -13.11
N ASP A 145 15.07 -8.68 -12.36
CA ASP A 145 15.28 -9.62 -11.26
C ASP A 145 14.05 -10.53 -11.07
N GLU A 146 14.18 -11.80 -11.47
CA GLU A 146 13.13 -12.81 -11.36
C GLU A 146 12.71 -13.09 -9.89
N ASN A 147 13.52 -12.70 -8.91
CA ASN A 147 13.17 -12.83 -7.49
C ASN A 147 12.15 -11.78 -7.04
N TYR A 148 11.87 -10.76 -7.85
CA TYR A 148 10.80 -9.81 -7.61
C TYR A 148 9.46 -10.41 -8.07
N LEU A 149 8.56 -10.67 -7.13
CA LEU A 149 7.23 -11.23 -7.42
C LEU A 149 6.20 -10.09 -7.43
N THR A 150 5.38 -10.05 -8.46
CA THR A 150 4.28 -9.10 -8.57
C THR A 150 3.08 -9.52 -7.70
N ASP A 151 2.12 -8.63 -7.51
CA ASP A 151 0.84 -8.97 -6.86
C ASP A 151 0.11 -10.14 -7.55
N GLN A 152 0.27 -10.28 -8.87
CA GLN A 152 -0.33 -11.38 -9.64
C GLN A 152 0.36 -12.71 -9.28
N ASP A 153 1.70 -12.72 -9.26
CA ASP A 153 2.48 -13.91 -8.89
C ASP A 153 2.17 -14.35 -7.45
N LEU A 154 2.05 -13.40 -6.52
CA LEU A 154 1.68 -13.70 -5.13
C LEU A 154 0.27 -14.25 -4.99
N LYS A 155 -0.66 -13.84 -5.86
CA LYS A 155 -2.02 -14.38 -5.91
C LYS A 155 -2.01 -15.82 -6.44
N GLU A 156 -1.32 -16.08 -7.54
CA GLU A 156 -1.21 -17.43 -8.11
C GLU A 156 -0.56 -18.41 -7.12
N ILE A 157 0.53 -18.00 -6.45
CA ILE A 157 1.17 -18.81 -5.41
C ILE A 157 0.21 -19.12 -4.26
N ARG A 158 -0.68 -18.19 -3.91
CA ARG A 158 -1.67 -18.40 -2.84
C ARG A 158 -2.72 -19.43 -3.26
N GLU A 159 -3.26 -19.29 -4.48
CA GLU A 159 -4.28 -20.19 -5.03
C GLU A 159 -3.75 -21.62 -5.17
N VAL A 160 -2.53 -21.80 -5.69
CA VAL A 160 -1.90 -23.13 -5.81
C VAL A 160 -1.74 -23.79 -4.44
N ARG A 161 -1.36 -23.03 -3.41
CA ARG A 161 -1.20 -23.57 -2.04
C ARG A 161 -2.53 -23.90 -1.37
N GLU A 162 -3.59 -23.16 -1.67
CA GLU A 162 -4.92 -23.45 -1.16
C GLU A 162 -5.43 -24.76 -1.78
N TYR A 163 -5.25 -24.93 -3.09
CA TYR A 163 -5.55 -26.17 -3.80
C TYR A 163 -4.76 -27.39 -3.27
N GLU A 164 -3.44 -27.25 -3.06
CA GLU A 164 -2.61 -28.33 -2.47
C GLU A 164 -3.04 -28.72 -1.04
N LYS A 165 -3.59 -27.77 -0.27
CA LYS A 165 -4.10 -28.04 1.09
C LYS A 165 -5.45 -28.72 1.05
N GLU A 166 -6.31 -28.36 0.10
CA GLU A 166 -7.60 -29.00 -0.13
C GLU A 166 -7.41 -30.45 -0.56
N GLN A 167 -6.54 -30.72 -1.54
CA GLN A 167 -6.23 -32.09 -1.96
C GLN A 167 -5.68 -32.96 -0.82
N ARG A 168 -4.85 -32.42 0.07
CA ARG A 168 -4.37 -33.17 1.24
C ARG A 168 -5.45 -33.47 2.27
N ARG A 169 -6.48 -32.61 2.38
CA ARG A 169 -7.61 -32.82 3.29
C ARG A 169 -8.60 -33.83 2.74
N GLU A 170 -8.74 -33.92 1.42
CA GLU A 170 -9.58 -34.94 0.76
C GLU A 170 -8.93 -36.33 0.76
N GLN A 171 -7.61 -36.41 0.98
CA GLN A 171 -6.84 -37.66 1.04
C GLN A 171 -6.62 -38.19 2.47
N THR A 172 -7.05 -37.47 3.51
CA THR A 172 -6.98 -37.86 4.93
C THR A 172 -8.37 -38.04 5.52
#